data_AF-A0A936L895-F1
#
_entry.id   AF-A0A936L895-F1
#
_cell.length_a   1.000
_cell.length_b   1.000
_cell.length_c   1.000
_cell.angle_alpha   90.00
_cell.angle_beta   90.00
_cell.angle_gamma   90.00
#
_symmetry.space_group_name_H-M   'P 1'
#
loop_
_entity.id
_entity.type
_entity.pdbx_description
1 polymer ?
#
loop_
_entity_poly.entity_id
_entity_poly.type
_entity_poly.pdbx_seq_one_letter_code
_entity_poly.pdbx_strand_id
1 'polypeptide(L)'
;MLSFAKDWFCPRNENKLSKYECRYLSGDWLEEYIFHFIKEYFDVPESAIGLSLFVDKSGTPNEFDVLVMKNNKIFLFECKTSIYIDSDESQTFIGETIYKSDSLRNKFGLFAQTTVVTLSDLSNPRLQPHLERADASKVKLIGKSSFINGTLLDDLKKI
;
A
#
# COMPACT_ATOMS: atom_id res chain seq x y z
N MET A 1 -19.95 -4.08 -2.32
CA MET A 1 -19.20 -3.54 -3.48
C MET A 1 -19.11 -2.04 -3.26
N LEU A 2 -17.89 -1.50 -3.23
CA LEU A 2 -17.64 -0.08 -2.98
C LEU A 2 -18.41 0.79 -3.96
N SER A 3 -19.04 1.86 -3.47
CA SER A 3 -19.93 2.71 -4.29
C SER A 3 -19.21 3.37 -5.48
N PHE A 4 -17.89 3.57 -5.36
CA PHE A 4 -17.04 4.16 -6.38
C PHE A 4 -16.59 3.19 -7.48
N ALA A 5 -16.86 1.88 -7.36
CA ALA A 5 -16.32 0.89 -8.29
C ALA A 5 -17.12 0.68 -9.58
N LYS A 6 -18.23 1.42 -9.77
CA LYS A 6 -19.17 1.17 -10.89
C LYS A 6 -18.64 1.60 -12.27
N ASP A 7 -17.67 2.51 -12.35
CA ASP A 7 -17.07 3.00 -13.60
C ASP A 7 -15.54 3.08 -13.46
N TRP A 8 -14.90 1.94 -13.19
CA TRP A 8 -13.52 1.85 -12.69
C TRP A 8 -12.47 2.52 -13.61
N PHE A 9 -12.59 2.35 -14.92
CA PHE A 9 -11.64 2.96 -15.86
C PHE A 9 -12.23 3.08 -17.28
N CYS A 10 -12.16 4.29 -17.84
CA CYS A 10 -12.44 4.55 -19.25
C CYS A 10 -11.29 5.37 -19.84
N PRO A 11 -10.59 4.86 -20.88
CA PRO A 11 -9.57 5.64 -21.56
C PRO A 11 -10.17 6.96 -22.07
N ARG A 12 -9.47 8.07 -21.83
CA ARG A 12 -9.86 9.39 -22.36
C ARG A 12 -9.78 9.45 -23.88
N ASN A 13 -8.94 8.61 -24.48
CA ASN A 13 -8.81 8.48 -25.93
C ASN A 13 -8.80 6.99 -26.32
N GLU A 14 -9.64 6.60 -27.28
CA GLU A 14 -9.84 5.19 -27.67
C GLU A 14 -8.56 4.49 -28.16
N ASN A 15 -7.63 5.24 -28.78
CA ASN A 15 -6.43 4.67 -29.42
C ASN A 15 -5.11 5.04 -28.72
N LYS A 16 -5.17 5.67 -27.54
CA LYS A 16 -3.96 6.10 -26.83
C LYS A 16 -4.18 6.20 -25.34
N LEU A 17 -3.25 5.63 -24.58
CA LEU A 17 -3.14 5.84 -23.14
C LEU A 17 -2.19 7.01 -22.84
N SER A 18 -2.62 7.88 -21.94
CA SER A 18 -1.79 8.87 -21.29
C SER A 18 -0.85 8.22 -20.28
N LYS A 19 0.17 8.95 -19.82
CA LYS A 19 1.09 8.47 -18.78
C LYS A 19 0.34 8.07 -17.49
N TYR A 20 -0.67 8.84 -17.10
CA TYR A 20 -1.48 8.51 -15.93
C TYR A 20 -2.25 7.20 -16.13
N GLU A 21 -2.90 7.02 -17.27
CA GLU A 21 -3.66 5.79 -17.58
C GLU A 21 -2.75 4.56 -17.65
N CYS A 22 -1.54 4.70 -18.22
CA CYS A 22 -0.55 3.63 -18.20
C CYS A 22 -0.16 3.24 -16.76
N ARG A 23 0.11 4.22 -15.89
CA ARG A 23 0.46 3.94 -14.49
C ARG A 23 -0.68 3.30 -13.72
N TYR A 24 -1.87 3.88 -13.85
CA TYR A 24 -3.11 3.34 -13.27
C TYR A 24 -3.31 1.87 -13.62
N LEU A 25 -3.25 1.53 -14.91
CA LEU A 25 -3.41 0.15 -15.38
C LEU A 25 -2.25 -0.76 -14.97
N SER A 26 -1.06 -0.21 -14.71
CA SER A 26 0.11 -0.98 -14.27
C SER A 26 0.19 -1.21 -12.76
N GLY A 27 -0.53 -0.43 -11.93
CA GLY A 27 -0.47 -0.61 -10.49
C GLY A 27 -1.19 0.43 -9.64
N ASP A 28 -1.16 1.71 -10.00
CA ASP A 28 -1.61 2.81 -9.12
C ASP A 28 -3.09 2.68 -8.71
N TRP A 29 -3.90 1.93 -9.46
CA TRP A 29 -5.29 1.66 -9.10
C TRP A 29 -5.45 1.07 -7.69
N LEU A 30 -4.47 0.29 -7.20
CA LEU A 30 -4.53 -0.28 -5.85
C LEU A 30 -4.34 0.81 -4.77
N GLU A 31 -3.51 1.82 -5.04
CA GLU A 31 -3.34 2.98 -4.16
C GLU A 31 -4.63 3.78 -4.07
N GLU A 32 -5.25 4.07 -5.22
CA GLU A 32 -6.53 4.77 -5.29
C GLU A 32 -7.65 3.98 -4.60
N TYR A 33 -7.68 2.65 -4.81
CA TYR A 33 -8.62 1.76 -4.13
C TYR A 33 -8.49 1.86 -2.60
N ILE A 34 -7.26 1.77 -2.07
CA ILE A 34 -7.01 1.83 -0.62
C ILE A 34 -7.30 3.21 -0.05
N PHE A 35 -6.93 4.28 -0.78
CA PHE A 35 -7.29 5.66 -0.41
C PHE A 35 -8.81 5.82 -0.26
N HIS A 36 -9.58 5.41 -1.26
CA HIS A 36 -11.04 5.53 -1.21
C HIS A 36 -11.66 4.60 -0.15
N PHE A 37 -11.12 3.40 0.03
CA PHE A 37 -11.55 2.48 1.08
C PHE A 37 -11.37 3.09 2.48
N ILE A 38 -10.22 3.70 2.74
CA ILE A 38 -9.95 4.40 4.00
C ILE A 38 -10.89 5.60 4.15
N LYS A 39 -11.04 6.42 3.11
CA LYS A 39 -11.95 7.57 3.12
C LYS A 39 -13.40 7.19 3.45
N GLU A 40 -13.86 6.04 2.97
CA GLU A 40 -15.23 5.55 3.21
C GLU A 40 -15.41 4.95 4.62
N TYR A 41 -14.43 4.21 5.12
CA TYR A 41 -14.61 3.39 6.33
C TYR A 41 -13.82 3.82 7.57
N PHE A 42 -12.86 4.73 7.43
CA PHE A 42 -12.10 5.26 8.56
C PHE A 42 -12.72 6.57 9.01
N ASP A 43 -12.88 6.71 10.33
CA ASP A 43 -13.31 7.95 10.97
C ASP A 43 -12.12 8.92 11.06
N VAL A 44 -11.72 9.48 9.90
CA VAL A 44 -10.69 10.51 9.76
C VAL A 44 -11.13 11.53 8.70
N PRO A 45 -10.81 12.83 8.87
CA PRO A 45 -11.08 13.80 7.82
C PRO A 45 -10.22 13.53 6.59
N GLU A 46 -10.72 13.84 5.40
CA GLU A 46 -9.97 13.66 4.14
C GLU A 46 -8.63 14.40 4.13
N SER A 47 -8.54 15.55 4.82
CA SER A 47 -7.29 16.31 4.98
C SER A 47 -6.21 15.57 5.78
N ALA A 48 -6.56 14.47 6.46
CA ALA A 48 -5.63 13.61 7.17
C ALA A 48 -5.21 12.37 6.35
N ILE A 49 -5.65 12.27 5.09
CA ILE A 49 -5.28 11.21 4.15
C ILE A 49 -4.51 11.83 2.99
N GLY A 50 -3.33 11.28 2.70
CA GLY A 50 -2.54 11.62 1.51
C GLY A 50 -2.45 10.44 0.55
N LEU A 51 -2.53 10.72 -0.74
CA LEU A 51 -2.35 9.78 -1.84
C LEU A 51 -1.12 10.19 -2.65
N SER A 52 -0.23 9.24 -2.94
CA SER A 52 1.02 9.39 -3.71
C SER A 52 1.83 10.63 -3.31
N LEU A 53 2.11 10.76 -2.00
CA LEU A 53 2.80 11.91 -1.43
C LEU A 53 4.31 11.83 -1.64
N PHE A 54 4.89 12.89 -2.19
CA PHE A 54 6.34 13.06 -2.28
C PHE A 54 6.87 13.89 -1.11
N VAL A 55 7.78 13.30 -0.32
CA VAL A 55 8.49 13.98 0.76
C VAL A 55 9.98 14.00 0.45
N ASP A 56 10.49 15.20 0.19
CA ASP A 56 11.93 15.44 0.08
C ASP A 56 12.49 15.80 1.45
N LYS A 57 13.40 14.97 1.95
CA LYS A 57 14.23 15.28 3.11
C LYS A 57 15.69 15.22 2.70
N SER A 58 16.34 16.39 2.69
CA SER A 58 17.77 16.52 2.40
C SER A 58 18.18 15.99 1.00
N GLY A 59 17.34 16.19 -0.01
CA GLY A 59 17.61 15.80 -1.40
C GLY A 59 17.32 14.33 -1.71
N THR A 60 16.68 13.61 -0.79
CA THR A 60 16.22 12.23 -1.02
C THR A 60 14.69 12.24 -1.10
N PRO A 61 14.11 12.26 -2.32
CA PRO A 61 12.66 12.14 -2.48
C PRO A 61 12.20 10.75 -2.05
N ASN A 62 11.18 10.69 -1.20
CA ASN A 62 10.49 9.47 -0.84
C ASN A 62 9.03 9.60 -1.26
N GLU A 63 8.48 8.54 -1.84
CA GLU A 63 7.06 8.45 -2.18
C GLU A 63 6.33 7.59 -1.15
N PHE A 64 5.15 8.06 -0.72
CA PHE A 64 4.21 7.33 0.12
C PHE A 64 2.91 7.13 -0.64
N ASP A 65 2.57 5.88 -0.92
CA ASP A 65 1.40 5.51 -1.72
C ASP A 65 0.11 5.99 -1.03
N VAL A 66 -0.12 5.58 0.22
CA VAL A 66 -1.19 6.17 1.06
C VAL A 66 -0.68 6.45 2.47
N LEU A 67 -0.87 7.68 2.94
CA LEU A 67 -0.54 8.11 4.31
C LEU A 67 -1.82 8.50 5.03
N VAL A 68 -2.00 8.02 6.25
CA VAL A 68 -3.13 8.41 7.11
C VAL A 68 -2.62 8.90 8.45
N MET A 69 -3.13 10.04 8.90
CA MET A 69 -2.94 10.52 10.27
C MET A 69 -4.21 10.24 11.08
N LYS A 70 -4.07 9.46 12.17
CA LYS A 70 -5.18 9.14 13.07
C LYS A 70 -4.68 9.05 14.51
N ASN A 71 -5.34 9.73 15.44
CA ASN A 71 -4.97 9.72 16.86
C ASN A 71 -3.48 10.07 17.10
N ASN A 72 -2.97 11.07 16.39
CA ASN A 72 -1.56 11.51 16.41
C ASN A 72 -0.54 10.41 16.04
N LYS A 73 -0.97 9.38 15.32
CA LYS A 73 -0.13 8.33 14.73
C LYS A 73 -0.19 8.40 13.22
N ILE A 74 0.92 8.01 12.59
CA ILE A 74 1.04 7.96 11.13
C ILE A 74 0.93 6.49 10.71
N PHE A 75 0.04 6.22 9.76
CA PHE A 75 -0.13 4.93 9.13
C PHE A 75 0.28 5.08 7.67
N LEU A 76 1.23 4.25 7.25
CA LEU A 76 1.73 4.21 5.87
C LEU A 76 1.24 2.92 5.24
N PHE A 77 0.58 3.03 4.10
CA PHE A 77 0.20 1.88 3.29
C PHE A 77 1.05 1.92 2.02
N GLU A 78 1.86 0.89 1.82
CA GLU A 78 2.59 0.65 0.58
C GLU A 78 1.80 -0.39 -0.23
N CYS A 79 1.38 -0.05 -1.43
CA CYS A 79 0.53 -0.87 -2.28
C CYS A 79 1.38 -1.54 -3.37
N LYS A 80 1.30 -2.87 -3.45
CA LYS A 80 1.97 -3.65 -4.51
C LYS A 80 0.98 -4.61 -5.13
N THR A 81 0.62 -4.43 -6.40
CA THR A 81 -0.24 -5.37 -7.13
C THR A 81 0.38 -6.77 -7.21
N SER A 82 1.72 -6.86 -7.24
CA SER A 82 2.50 -8.08 -7.00
C SER A 82 3.65 -7.80 -6.05
N ILE A 83 3.91 -8.69 -5.07
CA ILE A 83 5.11 -8.62 -4.22
C ILE A 83 6.36 -9.18 -4.89
N TYR A 84 6.20 -9.98 -5.95
CA TYR A 84 7.31 -10.63 -6.64
C TYR A 84 7.94 -9.69 -7.67
N ILE A 85 9.26 -9.63 -7.67
CA ILE A 85 10.05 -8.79 -8.60
C ILE A 85 10.24 -9.50 -9.94
N ASP A 86 10.38 -10.81 -9.89
CA ASP A 86 10.66 -11.69 -11.02
C ASP A 86 9.52 -12.70 -11.22
N SER A 87 9.50 -13.28 -12.43
CA SER A 87 8.50 -14.29 -12.79
C SER A 87 8.74 -15.65 -12.14
N ASP A 88 9.95 -15.92 -11.64
CA ASP A 88 10.30 -17.16 -10.96
C ASP A 88 10.06 -17.10 -9.43
N GLU A 89 9.52 -15.98 -8.95
CA GLU A 89 9.15 -15.73 -7.56
C GLU A 89 10.33 -15.91 -6.59
N SER A 90 11.54 -15.61 -7.06
CA SER A 90 12.77 -15.76 -6.30
C SER A 90 13.07 -14.52 -5.44
N GLN A 91 12.61 -13.34 -5.89
CA GLN A 91 12.80 -12.08 -5.21
C GLN A 91 11.47 -11.37 -4.90
N THR A 92 11.43 -10.69 -3.75
CA THR A 92 10.24 -9.95 -3.31
C THR A 92 10.58 -8.51 -2.91
N PHE A 93 9.63 -7.61 -3.16
CA PHE A 93 9.70 -6.23 -2.69
C PHE A 93 9.55 -6.10 -1.17
N ILE A 94 9.14 -7.17 -0.45
CA ILE A 94 8.93 -7.13 1.01
C ILE A 94 10.22 -6.69 1.72
N GLY A 95 11.38 -7.19 1.30
CA GLY A 95 12.67 -6.82 1.89
C GLY A 95 12.99 -5.33 1.73
N GLU A 96 12.74 -4.78 0.54
CA GLU A 96 12.91 -3.36 0.25
C GLU A 96 11.94 -2.50 1.05
N THR A 97 10.66 -2.90 1.13
CA THR A 97 9.65 -2.18 1.90
C THR A 97 9.98 -2.17 3.39
N ILE A 98 10.50 -3.28 3.94
CA ILE A 98 10.99 -3.33 5.32
C ILE A 98 12.13 -2.33 5.53
N TYR A 99 13.13 -2.32 4.64
CA TYR A 99 14.26 -1.38 4.74
C TYR A 99 13.81 0.08 4.64
N LYS A 100 12.92 0.38 3.68
CA LYS A 100 12.29 1.70 3.53
C LYS A 100 11.57 2.08 4.82
N SER A 101 10.71 1.21 5.35
CA SER A 101 9.97 1.40 6.60
C SER A 101 10.89 1.68 7.80
N ASP A 102 11.95 0.90 7.99
CA ASP A 102 12.89 1.10 9.08
C ASP A 102 13.63 2.44 8.96
N SER A 103 14.04 2.81 7.73
CA SER A 103 14.68 4.10 7.48
C SER A 103 13.74 5.28 7.80
N LEU A 104 12.44 5.14 7.52
CA LEU A 104 11.42 6.14 7.80
C LEU A 104 11.14 6.25 9.29
N ARG A 105 10.98 5.11 9.98
CA ARG A 105 10.79 5.07 11.45
C ARG A 105 11.92 5.79 12.19
N ASN A 106 13.16 5.59 11.74
CA ASN A 106 14.33 6.29 12.28
C ASN A 106 14.32 7.80 11.99
N LYS A 107 13.71 8.24 10.88
CA LYS A 107 13.68 9.65 10.44
C LYS A 107 12.49 10.46 10.94
N PHE A 108 11.35 9.82 11.24
CA PHE A 108 10.08 10.47 11.63
C PHE A 108 9.75 10.38 13.12
N GLY A 109 10.57 9.70 13.93
CA GLY A 109 10.35 9.63 15.39
C GLY A 109 9.18 8.71 15.76
N LEU A 110 9.48 7.41 15.88
CA LEU A 110 8.77 6.42 16.70
C LEU A 110 7.27 6.05 16.47
N PHE A 111 6.50 6.65 15.56
CA PHE A 111 5.05 6.30 15.44
C PHE A 111 4.50 6.05 14.03
N ALA A 112 5.36 5.84 13.03
CA ALA A 112 4.90 5.38 11.72
C ALA A 112 4.69 3.85 11.72
N GLN A 113 3.46 3.41 11.47
CA GLN A 113 3.12 2.01 11.26
C GLN A 113 2.96 1.74 9.77
N THR A 114 3.83 0.89 9.23
CA THR A 114 3.82 0.54 7.80
C THR A 114 3.04 -0.74 7.57
N THR A 115 2.15 -0.72 6.58
CA THR A 115 1.37 -1.86 6.12
C THR A 115 1.62 -2.04 4.63
N VAL A 116 2.04 -3.23 4.22
CA VAL A 116 2.10 -3.62 2.82
C VAL A 116 0.74 -4.21 2.44
N VAL A 117 0.11 -3.63 1.43
CA VAL A 117 -1.13 -4.14 0.86
C VAL A 117 -0.83 -4.72 -0.51
N THR A 118 -1.21 -5.99 -0.71
CA THR A 118 -0.92 -6.69 -1.96
C THR A 118 -2.02 -7.65 -2.39
N LEU A 119 -2.09 -7.90 -3.70
CA LEU A 119 -2.94 -8.92 -4.31
C LEU A 119 -2.22 -10.26 -4.49
N SER A 120 -0.96 -10.36 -4.06
CA SER A 120 -0.23 -11.63 -4.01
C SER A 120 -0.72 -12.52 -2.88
N ASP A 121 -0.54 -13.83 -3.09
CA ASP A 121 -0.80 -14.84 -2.07
C ASP A 121 0.35 -14.87 -1.07
N LEU A 122 0.03 -14.69 0.22
CA LEU A 122 1.01 -14.72 1.30
C LEU A 122 1.17 -16.12 1.92
N SER A 123 0.43 -17.13 1.44
CA SER A 123 0.52 -18.50 1.95
C SER A 123 1.71 -19.30 1.38
N ASN A 124 2.45 -18.73 0.42
CA ASN A 124 3.62 -19.39 -0.16
C ASN A 124 4.70 -19.61 0.93
N PRO A 125 5.11 -20.85 1.23
CA PRO A 125 6.11 -21.13 2.26
C PRO A 125 7.45 -20.43 2.04
N ARG A 126 7.80 -20.08 0.81
CA ARG A 126 9.02 -19.31 0.49
C ARG A 126 9.01 -17.91 1.07
N LEU A 127 7.83 -17.35 1.34
CA LEU A 127 7.68 -16.03 1.96
C LEU A 127 7.92 -16.06 3.47
N GLN A 128 7.95 -17.22 4.11
CA GLN A 128 8.04 -17.34 5.57
C GLN A 128 9.19 -16.50 6.18
N PRO A 129 10.43 -16.51 5.65
CA PRO A 129 11.50 -15.66 6.16
C PRO A 129 11.22 -14.16 6.01
N HIS A 130 10.52 -13.76 4.93
CA HIS A 130 10.12 -12.38 4.70
C HIS A 130 9.01 -11.94 5.66
N LEU A 131 8.05 -12.83 5.94
CA LEU A 131 6.96 -12.59 6.90
C LEU A 131 7.50 -12.43 8.33
N GLU A 132 8.42 -13.31 8.74
CA GLU A 132 9.09 -13.22 10.05
C GLU A 132 9.88 -11.92 10.20
N ARG A 133 10.60 -11.52 9.15
CA ARG A 133 11.33 -10.24 9.14
C ARG A 133 10.38 -9.04 9.21
N ALA A 134 9.25 -9.09 8.51
CA ALA A 134 8.26 -8.03 8.54
C ALA A 134 7.68 -7.86 9.94
N ASP A 135 7.32 -8.96 10.61
CA ASP A 135 6.83 -8.97 11.98
C ASP A 135 7.86 -8.36 12.96
N ALA A 136 9.12 -8.80 12.87
CA ALA A 136 10.22 -8.24 13.66
C ALA A 136 10.41 -6.72 13.45
N SER A 137 10.14 -6.25 12.23
CA SER A 137 10.24 -4.84 11.84
C SER A 137 8.95 -4.05 12.08
N LYS A 138 7.91 -4.70 12.64
CA LYS A 138 6.56 -4.15 12.86
C LYS A 138 5.89 -3.66 11.57
N VAL A 139 6.21 -4.30 10.44
CA VAL A 139 5.57 -4.10 9.15
C VAL A 139 4.46 -5.13 9.00
N LYS A 140 3.23 -4.67 8.83
CA LYS A 140 2.08 -5.54 8.59
C LYS A 140 1.97 -5.89 7.12
N LEU A 141 1.44 -7.07 6.81
CA LEU A 141 1.12 -7.46 5.44
C LEU A 141 -0.36 -7.84 5.35
N ILE A 142 -1.02 -7.32 4.32
CA ILE A 142 -2.39 -7.66 3.93
C ILE A 142 -2.32 -8.21 2.51
N GLY A 143 -2.68 -9.48 2.36
CA GLY A 143 -2.60 -10.19 1.08
C GLY A 143 -3.95 -10.35 0.38
N LYS A 144 -3.91 -11.04 -0.76
CA LYS A 144 -5.06 -11.39 -1.60
C LYS A 144 -6.29 -11.90 -0.82
N SER A 145 -6.06 -12.73 0.21
CA SER A 145 -7.12 -13.35 1.01
C SER A 145 -8.02 -12.33 1.69
N SER A 146 -7.50 -11.20 2.15
CA SER A 146 -8.30 -10.16 2.81
C SER A 146 -9.31 -9.49 1.86
N PHE A 147 -8.98 -9.41 0.58
CA PHE A 147 -9.88 -8.91 -0.45
C PHE A 147 -10.95 -9.94 -0.80
N ILE A 148 -10.55 -11.20 -1.01
CA ILE A 148 -11.47 -12.30 -1.39
C ILE A 148 -12.46 -12.61 -0.27
N ASN A 149 -12.00 -12.63 0.97
CA ASN A 149 -12.81 -12.99 2.13
C ASN A 149 -13.61 -11.80 2.69
N GLY A 150 -13.40 -10.59 2.17
CA GLY A 150 -14.06 -9.38 2.65
C GLY A 150 -13.58 -8.92 4.04
N THR A 151 -12.41 -9.35 4.51
CA THR A 151 -11.86 -9.01 5.83
C THR A 151 -10.95 -7.78 5.80
N LEU A 152 -10.78 -7.14 4.64
CA LEU A 152 -9.90 -5.98 4.47
C LEU A 152 -10.16 -4.88 5.51
N LEU A 153 -11.42 -4.58 5.82
CA LEU A 153 -11.74 -3.56 6.83
C LEU A 153 -11.22 -3.93 8.22
N ASP A 154 -11.42 -5.18 8.62
CA ASP A 154 -10.99 -5.68 9.93
C ASP A 154 -9.47 -5.71 10.02
N ASP A 155 -8.80 -6.12 8.94
CA ASP A 155 -7.34 -6.18 8.88
C ASP A 155 -6.71 -4.77 8.90
N LEU A 156 -7.34 -3.80 8.24
CA LEU A 156 -6.94 -2.39 8.29
C LEU A 156 -7.27 -1.71 9.63
N LYS A 157 -8.31 -2.15 10.35
CA LYS A 157 -8.67 -1.59 11.69
C LYS A 157 -7.84 -2.14 12.85
N LYS A 158 -7.19 -3.30 12.68
CA LYS A 158 -6.24 -3.85 13.67
C LYS A 158 -4.95 -3.02 13.77
N ILE A 159 -4.85 -1.92 13.01
CA ILE A 159 -3.73 -0.98 12.93
C ILE A 159 -4.05 0.24 13.79
#